data_AF-A0A257XAB3-F1
#
_entry.id   AF-A0A257XAB3-F1
#
_cell.length_a   1.000
_cell.length_b   1.000
_cell.length_c   1.000
_cell.angle_alpha   90.00
_cell.angle_beta   90.00
_cell.angle_gamma   90.00
#
_symmetry.space_group_name_H-M   'P 1'
#
loop_
_entity.id
_entity.type
_entity.pdbx_description
1 polymer ?
#
loop_
_entity_poly.entity_id
_entity_poly.type
_entity_poly.pdbx_seq_one_letter_code
_entity_poly.pdbx_strand_id
1 'polypeptide(L)'
;MSASLRTVALIGSLSTSAQISTWYAGLSKPAWTPPNLAFPIAWTILYALMAVSLWRLWESPIQGSERKCAITLFLVQLGLNAAWSPVFFGLEGILAGLAIIILLLIALAATIDSAVQVDPLAGWLLVPYLLWVCYAATLNGAIAVLN
;
A
#
# COMPACT_ATOMS: atom_id res chain seq x y z
N MET A 1 10.31 -24.19 -9.89
CA MET A 1 10.42 -22.72 -9.72
C MET A 1 9.21 -22.14 -8.96
N SER A 2 8.72 -22.83 -7.91
CA SER A 2 7.56 -22.42 -7.10
C SER A 2 7.82 -22.48 -5.59
N ALA A 3 8.97 -23.04 -5.17
CA ALA A 3 9.34 -23.17 -3.76
C ALA A 3 9.96 -21.87 -3.20
N SER A 4 10.80 -21.18 -3.98
CA SER A 4 11.50 -19.96 -3.54
C SER A 4 10.58 -18.76 -3.29
N LEU A 5 9.52 -18.59 -4.08
CA LEU A 5 8.55 -17.51 -3.90
C LEU A 5 7.70 -17.69 -2.64
N ARG A 6 7.38 -18.93 -2.27
CA ARG A 6 6.63 -19.24 -1.04
C ARG A 6 7.45 -18.95 0.19
N THR A 7 8.75 -19.27 0.18
CA THR A 7 9.64 -19.04 1.32
C THR A 7 9.86 -17.55 1.58
N VAL A 8 10.02 -16.72 0.54
CA VAL A 8 10.17 -15.26 0.71
C VAL A 8 8.88 -14.61 1.22
N ALA A 9 7.72 -15.02 0.70
CA ALA A 9 6.42 -14.54 1.18
C ALA A 9 6.11 -14.96 2.63
N LEU A 10 6.51 -16.17 3.02
CA LEU A 10 6.40 -16.66 4.41
C LEU A 10 7.34 -15.91 5.35
N ILE A 11 8.59 -15.66 4.96
CA ILE A 11 9.54 -14.94 5.83
C ILE A 11 9.10 -13.49 6.03
N GLY A 12 8.68 -12.78 4.97
CA GLY A 12 8.21 -11.39 5.09
C GLY A 12 6.94 -11.24 5.94
N SER A 13 6.00 -12.18 5.83
CA SER A 13 4.77 -12.19 6.65
C SER A 13 5.00 -12.62 8.10
N LEU A 14 5.96 -13.53 8.35
CA LEU A 14 6.34 -13.94 9.71
C LEU A 14 7.15 -12.87 10.43
N SER A 15 8.06 -12.15 9.75
CA SER A 15 8.81 -11.05 10.35
C SER A 15 7.91 -9.87 10.73
N THR A 16 6.95 -9.53 9.86
CA THR A 16 5.99 -8.44 10.16
C THR A 16 5.04 -8.85 11.29
N SER A 17 4.54 -10.08 11.30
CA SER A 17 3.63 -10.55 12.36
C SER A 17 4.32 -10.71 13.73
N ALA A 18 5.59 -11.11 13.76
CA ALA A 18 6.39 -11.14 15.00
C ALA A 18 6.58 -9.73 15.58
N GLN A 19 6.94 -8.75 14.75
CA GLN A 19 7.12 -7.36 15.18
C GLN A 19 5.81 -6.69 15.63
N ILE A 20 4.67 -7.13 15.10
CA ILE A 20 3.35 -6.70 15.57
C ILE A 20 3.13 -7.12 17.03
N SER A 21 3.56 -8.33 17.41
CA SER A 21 3.38 -8.87 18.77
C SER A 21 4.41 -8.37 19.80
N THR A 22 5.51 -7.76 19.36
CA THR A 22 6.61 -7.31 20.24
C THR A 22 6.64 -5.78 20.32
N TRP A 23 7.28 -5.14 19.34
CA TRP A 23 7.52 -3.70 19.31
C TRP A 23 6.22 -2.90 19.13
N TYR A 24 5.43 -3.24 18.11
CA TYR A 24 4.20 -2.50 17.82
C TYR A 24 3.17 -2.60 18.94
N ALA A 25 3.14 -3.72 19.67
CA ALA A 25 2.29 -3.89 20.84
C ALA A 25 2.61 -2.88 21.95
N GLY A 26 3.89 -2.56 22.15
CA GLY A 26 4.38 -1.63 23.17
C GLY A 26 4.18 -0.14 22.85
N LEU A 27 3.88 0.23 21.59
CA LEU A 27 3.65 1.62 21.21
C LEU A 27 2.33 2.18 21.74
N SER A 28 2.33 3.46 22.08
CA SER A 28 1.10 4.23 22.31
C SER A 28 0.35 4.39 20.99
N LYS A 29 -0.89 3.93 20.94
CA LYS A 29 -1.74 3.88 19.74
C LYS A 29 -3.02 4.70 19.94
N PRO A 30 -3.52 5.40 18.91
CA PRO A 30 -4.76 6.15 19.01
C PRO A 30 -5.97 5.22 19.14
N ALA A 31 -7.07 5.75 19.70
CA ALA A 31 -8.31 5.00 19.95
C ALA A 31 -8.98 4.45 18.67
N TRP A 32 -8.68 4.99 17.51
CA TRP A 32 -9.22 4.54 16.22
C TRP A 32 -8.33 3.51 15.51
N THR A 33 -7.38 2.87 16.20
CA THR A 33 -6.62 1.73 15.67
C THR A 33 -7.57 0.55 15.41
N PRO A 34 -7.55 -0.08 14.22
CA PRO A 34 -8.55 -1.07 13.89
C PRO A 34 -8.17 -2.43 14.53
N PRO A 35 -9.13 -3.37 14.63
CA PRO A 35 -8.83 -4.73 15.04
C PRO A 35 -7.78 -5.37 14.13
N ASN A 36 -6.92 -6.24 14.68
CA ASN A 36 -5.84 -6.89 13.92
C ASN A 36 -6.33 -7.61 12.65
N LEU A 37 -7.54 -8.17 12.67
CA LEU A 37 -8.13 -8.87 11.53
C LEU A 37 -8.58 -7.94 10.38
N ALA A 38 -8.82 -6.65 10.66
CA ALA A 38 -9.24 -5.69 9.64
C ALA A 38 -8.15 -5.48 8.58
N PHE A 39 -6.87 -5.48 8.99
CA PHE A 39 -5.73 -5.31 8.08
C PHE A 39 -5.66 -6.38 6.98
N PRO A 40 -5.57 -7.69 7.28
CA PRO A 40 -5.46 -8.71 6.23
C PRO A 40 -6.70 -8.77 5.33
N ILE A 41 -7.91 -8.53 5.87
CA ILE A 41 -9.14 -8.48 5.07
C ILE A 41 -9.09 -7.31 4.09
N ALA A 42 -8.82 -6.10 4.59
CA ALA A 42 -8.73 -4.91 3.76
C ALA A 42 -7.67 -5.09 2.66
N TRP A 43 -6.44 -5.46 3.02
CA TRP A 43 -5.37 -5.64 2.04
C TRP A 43 -5.67 -6.70 0.98
N THR A 44 -6.34 -7.80 1.35
CA THR A 44 -6.74 -8.83 0.37
C THR A 44 -7.68 -8.24 -0.68
N ILE A 45 -8.70 -7.49 -0.26
CA ILE A 45 -9.63 -6.82 -1.17
C ILE A 45 -8.89 -5.78 -2.02
N LEU A 46 -8.05 -4.94 -1.39
CA LEU A 46 -7.32 -3.89 -2.08
C LEU A 46 -6.35 -4.43 -3.13
N TYR A 47 -5.64 -5.53 -2.84
CA TYR A 47 -4.78 -6.19 -3.83
C TYR A 47 -5.55 -6.80 -4.98
N ALA A 48 -6.75 -7.34 -4.75
CA ALA A 48 -7.61 -7.79 -5.83
C ALA A 48 -8.04 -6.62 -6.73
N LEU A 49 -8.47 -5.50 -6.16
CA LEU A 49 -8.86 -4.30 -6.91
C LEU A 49 -7.67 -3.71 -7.69
N MET A 50 -6.50 -3.64 -7.07
CA MET A 50 -5.25 -3.21 -7.72
C MET A 50 -4.90 -4.11 -8.91
N ALA A 51 -4.99 -5.43 -8.74
CA ALA A 51 -4.70 -6.38 -9.82
C ALA A 51 -5.66 -6.19 -11.02
N VAL A 52 -6.96 -6.00 -10.75
CA VAL A 52 -7.95 -5.73 -11.81
C VAL A 52 -7.68 -4.37 -12.46
N SER A 53 -7.37 -3.33 -11.68
CA SER A 53 -7.01 -2.00 -12.20
C SER A 53 -5.81 -2.08 -13.15
N LEU A 54 -4.73 -2.73 -12.74
CA LEU A 54 -3.53 -2.89 -13.58
C LEU A 54 -3.82 -3.72 -14.84
N TRP A 55 -4.60 -4.80 -14.72
CA TRP A 55 -5.00 -5.61 -15.88
C TRP A 55 -5.78 -4.77 -16.90
N ARG A 56 -6.71 -3.93 -16.46
CA ARG A 56 -7.46 -3.03 -17.34
C ARG A 56 -6.57 -1.99 -18.02
N LEU A 57 -5.63 -1.38 -17.30
CA LEU A 57 -4.64 -0.47 -17.90
C LEU A 57 -3.76 -1.20 -18.93
N TRP A 58 -3.47 -2.48 -18.69
CA TRP A 58 -2.70 -3.30 -19.62
C TRP A 58 -3.47 -3.64 -20.90
N GLU A 59 -4.76 -3.94 -20.80
CA GLU A 59 -5.61 -4.27 -21.94
C GLU A 59 -6.23 -3.03 -22.64
N SER A 60 -6.01 -1.83 -22.11
CA SER A 60 -6.59 -0.62 -22.68
C SER A 60 -6.17 -0.43 -24.15
N PRO A 61 -7.14 -0.13 -25.05
CA PRO A 61 -6.86 0.12 -26.46
C PRO A 61 -6.12 1.45 -26.69
N ILE A 62 -6.05 2.32 -25.68
CA ILE A 62 -5.27 3.55 -25.73
C ILE A 62 -3.79 3.17 -25.77
N GLN A 63 -3.18 3.41 -26.93
CA GLN A 63 -1.76 3.20 -27.16
C GLN A 63 -1.03 4.54 -27.08
N GLY A 64 0.09 4.58 -26.36
CA GLY A 64 0.92 5.79 -26.30
C GLY A 64 1.62 6.04 -24.97
N SER A 65 2.03 7.29 -24.78
CA SER A 65 2.69 7.78 -23.58
C SER A 65 1.79 7.76 -22.34
N GLU A 66 0.49 7.98 -22.49
CA GLU A 66 -0.49 8.03 -21.40
C GLU A 66 -0.60 6.69 -20.66
N ARG A 67 -0.84 5.60 -21.40
CA ARG A 67 -0.88 4.24 -20.84
C ARG A 67 0.44 3.88 -20.17
N LYS A 68 1.57 4.21 -20.80
CA LYS A 68 2.90 3.99 -20.21
C LYS A 68 3.07 4.76 -18.90
N CYS A 69 2.67 6.03 -18.87
CA CYS A 69 2.71 6.88 -17.68
C CYS A 69 1.87 6.27 -16.55
N ALA A 70 0.61 5.90 -16.83
CA ALA A 70 -0.28 5.28 -15.84
C ALA A 70 0.31 4.00 -15.25
N ILE A 71 0.84 3.11 -16.09
CA ILE A 71 1.48 1.86 -15.64
C ILE A 71 2.76 2.16 -14.84
N THR A 72 3.59 3.11 -15.27
CA THR A 72 4.81 3.49 -14.53
C THR A 72 4.46 4.04 -13.15
N LEU A 73 3.50 4.95 -13.05
CA LEU A 73 3.02 5.48 -11.76
C LEU A 73 2.45 4.36 -10.88
N PHE A 74 1.70 3.43 -11.47
CA PHE A 74 1.18 2.26 -10.77
C PHE A 74 2.30 1.41 -10.16
N LEU A 75 3.39 1.17 -10.89
CA LEU A 75 4.55 0.42 -10.40
C LEU A 75 5.30 1.20 -9.31
N VAL A 76 5.43 2.52 -9.44
CA VAL A 76 6.04 3.38 -8.42
C VAL A 76 5.26 3.33 -7.12
N GLN A 77 3.93 3.51 -7.15
CA GLN A 77 3.11 3.43 -5.94
C GLN A 77 3.17 2.02 -5.32
N LEU A 78 3.22 0.97 -6.14
CA LEU A 78 3.33 -0.41 -5.65
C LEU A 78 4.69 -0.65 -4.95
N GLY A 79 5.76 -0.07 -5.48
CA GLY A 79 7.08 -0.09 -4.85
C GLY A 79 7.10 0.63 -3.50
N LEU A 80 6.48 1.81 -3.42
CA LEU A 80 6.34 2.55 -2.15
C LEU A 80 5.49 1.78 -1.13
N ASN A 81 4.41 1.15 -1.58
CA ASN A 81 3.58 0.27 -0.76
C ASN A 81 4.39 -0.89 -0.16
N ALA A 82 5.18 -1.58 -0.99
CA ALA A 82 6.03 -2.69 -0.56
C ALA A 82 7.17 -2.24 0.38
N ALA A 83 7.69 -1.02 0.21
CA ALA A 83 8.74 -0.46 1.05
C ALA A 83 8.26 -0.03 2.44
N TRP A 84 6.98 0.31 2.59
CA TRP A 84 6.45 0.84 3.84
C TRP A 84 6.56 -0.15 5.01
N SER A 85 6.11 -1.40 4.85
CA SER A 85 6.09 -2.37 5.95
C SER A 85 7.49 -2.71 6.49
N PRO A 86 8.51 -3.00 5.65
CA PRO A 86 9.88 -3.22 6.13
C PRO A 86 10.47 -2.00 6.85
N VAL A 87 10.17 -0.78 6.42
CA VAL A 87 10.70 0.43 7.07
C VAL A 87 10.01 0.69 8.40
N PHE A 88 8.68 0.57 8.44
CA PHE A 88 7.92 0.84 9.65
C PHE A 88 8.12 -0.24 10.72
N PHE A 89 7.98 -1.53 10.36
CA PHE A 89 8.07 -2.65 11.32
C PHE A 89 9.46 -3.27 11.42
N GLY A 90 10.21 -3.32 10.31
CA GLY A 90 11.53 -3.96 10.28
C GLY A 90 12.64 -3.05 10.82
N LEU A 91 12.60 -1.77 10.47
CA LEU A 91 13.55 -0.77 10.99
C LEU A 91 12.99 0.01 12.20
N GLU A 92 11.77 -0.28 12.63
CA GLU A 92 11.08 0.43 13.72
C GLU A 92 11.03 1.96 13.48
N GLY A 93 11.10 2.37 12.21
CA GLY A 93 11.31 3.74 11.80
C GLY A 93 9.99 4.48 11.60
N ILE A 94 9.38 4.96 12.68
CA ILE A 94 8.06 5.62 12.65
C ILE A 94 8.05 6.81 11.66
N LEU A 95 8.99 7.76 11.80
CA LEU A 95 9.06 8.95 10.93
C LEU A 95 9.40 8.60 9.47
N ALA A 96 10.25 7.60 9.24
CA ALA A 96 10.58 7.14 7.90
C ALA A 96 9.37 6.47 7.23
N GLY A 97 8.61 5.67 7.99
CA GLY A 97 7.34 5.10 7.54
C GLY A 97 6.30 6.18 7.24
N LEU A 98 6.25 7.27 8.03
CA LEU A 98 5.39 8.41 7.77
C LEU A 98 5.77 9.14 6.47
N ALA A 99 7.06 9.34 6.22
CA ALA A 99 7.53 9.93 4.96
C ALA A 99 7.13 9.05 3.76
N ILE A 100 7.31 7.72 3.85
CA ILE A 100 6.95 6.78 2.79
C ILE A 100 5.44 6.78 2.53
N ILE A 101 4.60 6.79 3.57
CA ILE A 101 3.14 6.76 3.36
C ILE A 101 2.61 8.07 2.76
N ILE A 102 3.24 9.22 3.05
CA ILE A 102 2.94 10.49 2.39
C ILE A 102 3.34 10.45 0.92
N LEU A 103 4.54 9.95 0.60
CA LEU A 103 4.97 9.75 -0.79
C LEU A 103 4.05 8.78 -1.53
N LEU A 104 3.60 7.72 -0.86
CA LEU A 104 2.64 6.76 -1.40
C LEU A 104 1.30 7.43 -1.73
N LEU A 105 0.77 8.30 -0.85
CA LEU A 105 -0.47 9.05 -1.12
C LEU A 105 -0.35 9.90 -2.39
N ILE A 106 0.76 10.62 -2.55
CA ILE A 106 1.02 11.46 -3.72
C ILE A 106 1.12 10.60 -4.99
N ALA A 107 1.91 9.53 -4.95
CA ALA A 107 2.07 8.62 -6.08
C ALA A 107 0.75 7.92 -6.45
N LEU A 108 -0.05 7.54 -5.46
CA LEU A 108 -1.35 6.91 -5.66
C LEU A 108 -2.37 7.88 -6.25
N ALA A 109 -2.43 9.13 -5.77
CA ALA A 109 -3.28 10.15 -6.36
C ALA A 109 -2.93 10.43 -7.82
N ALA A 110 -1.63 10.55 -8.13
CA ALA A 110 -1.14 10.68 -9.50
C ALA A 110 -1.47 9.45 -10.36
N THR A 111 -1.37 8.25 -9.79
CA THR A 111 -1.75 7.00 -10.46
C THR A 111 -3.24 7.01 -10.80
N ILE A 112 -4.10 7.43 -9.86
CA ILE A 112 -5.56 7.50 -10.09
C ILE A 112 -5.87 8.49 -11.21
N ASP A 113 -5.30 9.70 -11.16
CA ASP A 113 -5.51 10.74 -12.17
C ASP A 113 -5.08 10.27 -13.57
N SER A 114 -3.90 9.66 -13.69
CA SER A 114 -3.43 9.11 -14.95
C SER A 114 -4.24 7.89 -15.40
N ALA A 115 -4.67 7.04 -14.47
CA ALA A 115 -5.47 5.86 -14.78
C ALA A 115 -6.86 6.23 -15.29
N VAL A 116 -7.54 7.24 -14.72
CA VAL A 116 -8.88 7.63 -15.20
C VAL A 116 -8.87 8.20 -16.61
N GLN A 117 -7.75 8.81 -17.04
CA GLN A 117 -7.57 9.28 -18.42
C GLN A 117 -7.45 8.11 -19.41
N VAL A 118 -6.94 6.96 -18.97
CA VAL A 118 -6.74 5.76 -19.82
C VAL A 118 -7.93 4.79 -19.75
N ASP A 119 -8.45 4.56 -18.55
CA ASP A 119 -9.64 3.75 -18.27
C ASP A 119 -10.27 4.25 -16.96
N PRO A 120 -11.41 4.96 -17.01
CA PRO A 120 -12.07 5.48 -15.82
C PRO A 120 -12.32 4.42 -14.75
N LEU A 121 -12.73 3.21 -15.13
CA LEU A 121 -12.99 2.14 -14.18
C LEU A 121 -11.69 1.67 -13.51
N ALA A 122 -10.58 1.60 -14.24
CA ALA A 122 -9.28 1.27 -13.65
C ALA A 122 -8.87 2.28 -12.56
N GLY A 123 -9.08 3.57 -12.79
CA GLY A 123 -8.85 4.61 -11.78
C GLY A 123 -9.80 4.53 -10.58
N TRP A 124 -11.11 4.34 -10.81
CA TRP A 124 -12.09 4.23 -9.73
C TRP A 124 -11.88 3.01 -8.83
N LEU A 125 -11.38 1.90 -9.37
CA LEU A 125 -11.02 0.71 -8.58
C LEU A 125 -9.93 0.99 -7.52
N LEU A 126 -9.14 2.05 -7.68
CA LEU A 126 -8.09 2.45 -6.75
C LEU A 126 -8.58 3.43 -5.67
N VAL A 127 -9.81 3.95 -5.76
CA VAL A 127 -10.35 4.88 -4.74
C VAL A 127 -10.52 4.22 -3.37
N PRO A 128 -11.03 2.99 -3.23
CA PRO A 128 -11.04 2.29 -1.94
C PRO A 128 -9.64 2.15 -1.33
N TYR A 129 -8.62 1.97 -2.18
CA TYR A 129 -7.23 1.91 -1.74
C TYR A 129 -6.73 3.28 -1.24
N LEU A 130 -7.04 4.37 -1.95
CA LEU A 130 -6.70 5.72 -1.51
C LEU A 130 -7.29 6.04 -0.12
N LEU A 131 -8.56 5.70 0.10
CA LEU A 131 -9.22 5.88 1.39
C LEU A 131 -8.52 5.11 2.51
N TRP A 132 -8.12 3.87 2.24
CA TRP A 132 -7.37 3.05 3.19
C TRP A 132 -5.99 3.63 3.50
N VAL A 133 -5.24 4.10 2.51
CA VAL A 133 -3.92 4.72 2.72
C VAL A 133 -4.05 6.03 3.49
N CYS A 134 -5.07 6.84 3.22
CA CYS A 134 -5.36 8.04 4.01
C CYS A 134 -5.56 7.68 5.49
N TYR A 135 -6.40 6.68 5.76
CA TYR A 135 -6.61 6.18 7.13
C TYR A 135 -5.31 5.69 7.77
N ALA A 136 -4.53 4.87 7.06
CA ALA A 136 -3.24 4.37 7.56
C ALA A 136 -2.23 5.51 7.81
N ALA A 137 -2.25 6.57 7.01
CA ALA A 137 -1.41 7.75 7.24
C ALA A 137 -1.80 8.48 8.54
N THR A 138 -3.10 8.57 8.86
CA THR A 138 -3.53 9.14 10.16
C THR A 138 -3.06 8.31 11.34
N LEU A 139 -3.06 6.97 11.22
CA LEU A 139 -2.54 6.08 12.26
C LEU A 139 -1.04 6.26 12.45
N ASN A 140 -0.28 6.26 11.36
CA ASN A 140 1.17 6.44 11.40
C ASN A 140 1.53 7.81 12.00
N GLY A 141 0.86 8.88 11.56
CA GLY A 141 1.05 10.23 12.10
C GLY A 141 0.69 10.32 13.59
N ALA A 142 -0.38 9.68 14.03
CA ALA A 142 -0.73 9.64 15.45
C ALA A 142 0.32 8.88 16.27
N ILE A 143 0.81 7.74 15.78
CA ILE A 143 1.89 6.98 16.42
C ILE A 143 3.16 7.84 16.53
N ALA A 144 3.49 8.61 15.49
CA ALA A 144 4.64 9.52 15.47
C ALA A 144 4.53 10.69 16.46
N VAL A 145 3.31 11.10 16.84
CA VAL A 145 3.09 12.16 17.83
C VAL A 145 3.09 11.59 19.26
N LEU A 146 2.66 10.34 19.43
CA LEU A 146 2.50 9.69 20.73
C LEU A 146 3.77 9.00 21.25
N ASN A 147 4.80 8.83 20.42
CA ASN A 147 6.05 8.12 20.75
C ASN A 147 7.25 8.86 20.16
#